data_AF-A0A530LVH9-F1
#
_entry.id   AF-A0A530LVH9-F1
#
_cell.length_a   1.000
_cell.length_b   1.000
_cell.length_c   1.000
_cell.angle_alpha   90.00
_cell.angle_beta   90.00
_cell.angle_gamma   90.00
#
_symmetry.space_group_name_H-M   'P 1'
#
loop_
_entity.id
_entity.type
_entity.pdbx_description
1 polymer ?
#
loop_
_entity_poly.entity_id
_entity_poly.type
_entity_poly.pdbx_seq_one_letter_code
_entity_poly.pdbx_strand_id
1 'polypeptide(L)' 'SRTILGKVEIVLLRTAADAFRVECWRSFSDYVFTFLSEAARDAAA' A
#
# COMPACT_ATOMS: atom_id res chain seq x y z
N SER A 1 0.52 10.67 5.65
CA SER A 1 0.71 10.38 7.09
C SER A 1 1.55 9.12 7.25
N ARG A 2 2.21 8.94 8.39
CA ARG A 2 2.85 7.64 8.75
C ARG A 2 1.79 6.74 9.36
N THR A 3 1.72 5.50 8.89
CA THR A 3 0.76 4.50 9.36
C THR A 3 1.30 3.10 9.05
N ILE A 4 0.54 2.07 9.42
CA ILE A 4 0.84 0.67 9.14
C ILE A 4 -0.10 0.12 8.06
N LEU A 5 0.45 -0.58 7.07
CA LEU A 5 -0.28 -1.40 6.10
C LEU A 5 0.17 -2.85 6.25
N GLY A 6 -0.76 -3.75 6.58
CA GLY A 6 -0.43 -5.12 6.96
C GLY A 6 0.48 -5.12 8.20
N LYS A 7 1.78 -5.38 8.01
CA LYS A 7 2.81 -5.35 9.06
C LYS A 7 3.98 -4.41 8.75
N VAL A 8 3.81 -3.52 7.76
CA VAL A 8 4.87 -2.64 7.26
C VAL A 8 4.53 -1.20 7.62
N GLU A 9 5.51 -0.47 8.17
CA GLU A 9 5.40 0.97 8.31
C GLU A 9 5.50 1.64 6.93
N ILE A 10 4.51 2.48 6.62
CA ILE A 10 4.42 3.19 5.36
C ILE A 10 4.21 4.69 5.56
N VAL A 11 4.54 5.45 4.51
CA VAL A 11 3.98 6.79 4.32
C VAL A 11 2.84 6.68 3.30
N LEU A 12 1.65 7.10 3.70
CA LEU A 12 0.48 7.18 2.84
C LEU A 12 0.28 8.64 2.40
N LEU A 13 0.36 8.89 1.10
CA LEU A 13 0.12 10.21 0.50
C LEU A 13 -1.12 10.13 -0.40
N ARG A 14 -2.11 10.99 -0.15
CA ARG A 14 -3.24 11.17 -1.06
C ARG A 14 -2.85 12.16 -2.17
N THR A 15 -2.86 11.72 -3.42
CA THR A 15 -2.45 12.52 -4.58
C THR A 15 -3.63 13.05 -5.39
N ALA A 16 -4.80 12.42 -5.29
CA ALA A 16 -6.06 12.88 -5.88
C ALA A 16 -7.26 12.45 -5.01
N ALA A 17 -8.49 12.64 -5.49
CA ALA A 17 -9.69 12.29 -4.75
C ALA A 17 -9.72 10.79 -4.35
N ASP A 18 -9.28 9.95 -5.27
CA ASP A 18 -9.34 8.49 -5.29
C ASP A 18 -7.96 7.84 -5.54
N ALA A 19 -6.88 8.63 -5.53
CA ALA A 19 -5.52 8.14 -5.75
C ALA A 19 -4.63 8.33 -4.53
N PHE A 20 -3.91 7.26 -4.18
CA PHE A 20 -2.96 7.24 -3.08
C PHE A 20 -1.62 6.66 -3.52
N ARG A 21 -0.53 7.27 -3.06
CA ARG A 21 0.84 6.76 -3.17
C ARG A 21 1.24 6.15 -1.83
N VAL A 22 1.71 4.91 -1.88
CA VAL A 22 2.25 4.17 -0.74
C VAL A 22 3.77 4.15 -0.87
N GLU A 23 4.47 4.65 0.14
CA GLU A 23 5.92 4.55 0.23
C GLU A 23 6.31 3.61 1.37
N CYS A 24 7.26 2.72 1.12
CA CYS A 24 7.82 1.79 2.10
C CYS A 24 9.33 1.67 1.93
N TRP A 25 9.99 1.09 2.92
CA TRP A 25 11.40 0.70 2.80
C TRP A 25 11.58 -0.30 1.66
N ARG A 26 12.65 -0.17 0.87
CA ARG A 26 12.90 -1.00 -0.33
C ARG A 26 12.86 -2.51 -0.04
N SER A 27 13.34 -2.95 1.12
CA SER A 27 13.32 -4.38 1.49
C SER A 27 11.93 -4.96 1.68
N PHE A 28 10.90 -4.11 1.82
CA PHE A 28 9.51 -4.52 1.94
C PHE A 28 8.72 -4.37 0.64
N SER A 29 9.32 -3.89 -0.46
CA SER A 29 8.60 -3.60 -1.70
C SER A 29 7.81 -4.80 -2.21
N ASP A 30 8.44 -5.97 -2.27
CA ASP A 30 7.85 -7.17 -2.86
C ASP A 30 6.64 -7.66 -2.04
N TYR A 31 6.74 -7.58 -0.71
CA TYR A 31 5.62 -7.86 0.20
C TYR A 31 4.47 -6.88 -0.01
N VAL A 32 4.75 -5.58 -0.03
CA VAL A 32 3.71 -4.54 -0.17
C VAL A 32 3.02 -4.64 -1.53
N PHE A 33 3.76 -4.87 -2.61
CA PHE A 33 3.18 -5.07 -3.94
C PHE A 33 2.29 -6.31 -4.02
N THR A 34 2.73 -7.43 -3.44
CA THR A 34 1.95 -8.66 -3.39
C THR A 34 0.66 -8.45 -2.60
N PHE A 35 0.76 -7.86 -1.40
CA PHE A 35 -0.39 -7.56 -0.53
C PHE A 35 -1.43 -6.67 -1.22
N LEU A 36 -1.00 -5.60 -1.90
CA LEU A 36 -1.90 -4.71 -2.65
C LEU A 36 -2.55 -5.43 -3.84
N SER A 37 -1.81 -6.30 -4.52
CA SER A 37 -2.34 -7.08 -5.65
C SER A 37 -3.41 -8.08 -5.20
N GLU A 38 -3.25 -8.69 -4.02
CA GLU A 38 -4.27 -9.56 -3.42
C GLU A 38 -5.51 -8.76 -3.00
N ALA A 39 -5.34 -7.64 -2.28
CA ALA A 39 -6.44 -6.78 -1.88
C ALA A 39 -7.23 -6.22 -3.07
N ALA A 40 -6.56 -5.90 -4.18
CA ALA A 40 -7.20 -5.43 -5.41
C ALA A 40 -8.09 -6.49 -6.06
N ARG A 41 -7.71 -7.78 -5.97
CA ARG A 41 -8.54 -8.89 -6.47
C ARG A 41 -9.80 -9.07 -5.61
N ASP A 42 -9.64 -9.00 -4.29
CA ASP A 42 -10.75 -9.11 -3.34
C ASP A 42 -11.76 -7.96 -3.51
N ALA A 43 -11.28 -6.72 -3.65
CA ALA A 43 -12.13 -5.56 -3.89
C ALA A 43 -12.89 -5.59 -5.23
N ALA A 44 -12.44 -6.40 -6.18
CA ALA A 44 -13.07 -6.57 -7.49
C ALA A 44 -14.07 -7.74 -7.55
N ALA A 45 -14.15 -8.56 -6.50
CA ALA A 45 -15.11 -9.67 -6.38
C ALA A 45 -16.51 -9.18 -6.00
#